data_AF-A0A9N9TEC0-F1
#
_entry.id   AF-A0A9N9TEC0-F1
#
_cell.length_a   1.000
_cell.length_b   1.000
_cell.length_c   1.000
_cell.angle_alpha   90.00
_cell.angle_beta   90.00
_cell.angle_gamma   90.00
#
_symmetry.space_group_name_H-M   'P 1'
#
loop_
_entity.id
_entity.type
_entity.pdbx_description
1 polymer ?
#
loop_
_entity_poly.entity_id
_entity_poly.type
_entity_poly.pdbx_seq_one_letter_code
_entity_poly.pdbx_strand_id
1 'polypeptide(L)'
;MAILFYYQSGMHFDMHNYYLKSGRGAAPATAPVDFYRLYVTDGTFMGAKDKAYAVFKTKNINLDMKNITDEVFFVDFDTQLGEVSFAVLAYDVLAELIKPVVTYWTNWGDLPKTEIGRMQKLNFDGDFEAFVLYLDRIKEDLSGIVTFKYDPEILEQIDGEEKRERAYFNKPLIAQSELTVRVWSKLIEKVSFTTKILYMYTLKRL
;
A
#
# COMPACT_ATOMS: atom_id res chain seq x y z
N MET A 1 8.05 20.06 1.71
CA MET A 1 8.27 19.55 3.07
C MET A 1 6.98 18.84 3.46
N ALA A 2 7.04 17.52 3.66
CA ALA A 2 5.89 16.73 4.07
C ALA A 2 5.80 16.72 5.60
N ILE A 3 4.60 16.89 6.15
CA ILE A 3 4.36 16.79 7.59
C ILE A 3 3.32 15.70 7.78
N LEU A 4 3.65 14.69 8.57
CA LEU A 4 2.79 13.57 8.90
C LEU A 4 2.09 13.87 10.24
N PHE A 5 0.77 13.86 10.24
CA PHE A 5 -0.04 13.94 11.44
C PHE A 5 -0.56 12.55 11.75
N TYR A 6 -0.25 11.98 12.91
CA TYR A 6 -0.86 10.71 13.29
C TYR A 6 -1.71 10.85 14.54
N TYR A 7 -2.80 10.09 14.53
CA TYR A 7 -3.75 9.93 15.61
C TYR A 7 -3.50 8.57 16.23
N GLN A 8 -3.21 8.55 17.53
CA GLN A 8 -3.22 7.31 18.31
C GLN A 8 -4.31 7.45 19.37
N SER A 9 -5.23 6.48 19.42
CA SER A 9 -6.22 6.42 20.49
C SER A 9 -5.47 6.25 21.81
N GLY A 10 -5.48 7.27 22.67
CA GLY A 10 -4.81 7.20 23.96
C GLY A 10 -5.46 6.15 24.86
N MET A 11 -4.68 5.55 25.76
CA MET A 11 -5.23 4.81 26.92
C MET A 11 -6.30 5.68 27.60
N HIS A 12 -7.39 5.05 28.06
CA HIS A 12 -8.38 5.71 28.90
C HIS A 12 -7.68 6.19 30.18
N PHE A 13 -7.35 7.48 30.24
CA PHE A 13 -6.62 8.06 31.36
C PHE A 13 -7.64 8.54 32.40
N ASP A 14 -7.57 7.95 33.60
CA ASP A 14 -8.28 8.44 34.77
C ASP A 14 -7.83 9.88 35.07
N MET A 15 -8.78 10.80 34.92
CA MET A 15 -8.60 12.24 34.94
C MET A 15 -8.12 12.76 36.31
N HIS A 16 -8.18 11.94 37.36
CA HIS A 16 -7.75 12.30 38.71
C HIS A 16 -6.24 12.58 38.85
N ASN A 17 -5.38 12.04 37.97
CA ASN A 17 -3.92 12.15 38.16
C ASN A 17 -3.22 13.26 37.34
N TYR A 18 -3.89 13.94 36.40
CA TYR A 18 -3.22 14.89 35.50
C TYR A 18 -3.21 16.35 35.99
N TYR A 19 -4.19 16.74 36.82
CA TYR A 19 -4.27 18.11 37.35
C TYR A 19 -3.11 18.51 38.27
N LEU A 20 -2.28 17.55 38.69
CA LEU A 20 -1.14 17.82 39.57
C LEU A 20 0.16 18.25 38.86
N LYS A 21 0.23 18.31 37.52
CA LYS A 21 1.51 18.65 36.84
C LYS A 21 1.53 19.82 35.84
N SER A 22 0.41 20.33 35.35
CA SER A 22 0.44 21.50 34.44
C SER A 22 0.06 22.84 35.10
N GLY A 23 -0.40 22.83 36.35
CA GLY A 23 -0.52 24.02 37.22
C GLY A 23 -1.41 25.18 36.72
N ARG A 24 -2.09 25.05 35.57
CA ARG A 24 -2.95 26.09 35.00
C ARG A 24 -4.17 25.48 34.32
N GLY A 25 -5.25 25.37 35.09
CA GLY A 25 -6.58 25.04 34.58
C GLY A 25 -7.55 24.76 35.73
N ALA A 26 -8.70 25.45 35.74
CA ALA A 26 -9.80 25.10 36.63
C ALA A 26 -10.31 23.69 36.30
N ALA A 27 -10.69 22.92 37.32
CA ALA A 27 -11.26 21.59 37.16
C ALA A 27 -12.55 21.65 36.31
N PRO A 28 -12.67 20.88 35.21
CA PRO A 28 -13.90 20.78 34.45
C PRO A 28 -14.95 20.05 35.26
N ALA A 29 -16.19 20.51 35.16
CA ALA A 29 -17.34 19.82 35.69
C ALA A 29 -17.54 18.48 34.96
N THR A 30 -17.33 17.37 35.68
CA THR A 30 -18.02 16.06 35.64
C THR A 30 -18.43 15.40 34.31
N ALA A 31 -17.96 15.85 33.14
CA ALA A 31 -18.15 15.14 31.88
C ALA A 31 -16.89 14.33 31.56
N PRO A 32 -17.01 13.08 31.08
CA PRO A 32 -15.88 12.37 30.49
C PRO A 32 -15.46 13.16 29.24
N VAL A 33 -14.29 13.79 29.30
CA VAL A 33 -13.69 14.48 28.16
C VAL A 33 -12.74 13.48 27.50
N ASP A 34 -13.07 13.02 26.30
CA ASP A 34 -12.15 12.20 25.51
C ASP A 34 -10.97 13.08 25.06
N PHE A 35 -9.80 12.84 25.65
CA PHE A 35 -8.57 13.52 25.27
C PHE A 35 -7.85 12.74 24.17
N TYR A 36 -7.75 13.35 22.99
CA TYR A 36 -7.00 12.80 21.86
C TYR A 36 -5.58 13.38 21.82
N ARG A 37 -4.57 12.51 21.67
CA ARG A 37 -3.18 12.95 21.43
C ARG A 37 -2.92 12.97 19.93
N LEU A 38 -2.69 14.16 19.40
CA LEU A 38 -2.20 14.38 18.04
C LEU A 38 -0.68 14.46 18.10
N TYR A 39 -0.01 13.66 17.26
CA TYR A 39 1.42 13.71 17.13
C TYR A 39 1.78 14.18 15.72
N VAL A 40 2.69 15.15 15.64
CA VAL A 40 3.19 15.70 14.39
C VAL A 40 4.62 15.23 14.21
N THR A 41 4.89 14.55 13.12
CA THR A 41 6.19 13.96 12.80
C THR A 41 6.51 14.17 11.33
N ASP A 42 7.79 14.16 10.97
CA ASP A 42 8.25 14.11 9.58
C ASP A 42 8.28 12.67 9.04
N GLY A 43 7.89 11.69 9.86
CA GLY A 43 7.86 10.27 9.52
C GLY A 43 9.19 9.55 9.68
N THR A 44 10.25 10.22 10.17
CA THR A 44 11.58 9.62 10.28
C THR A 44 11.79 8.76 11.53
N PHE A 45 11.08 9.06 12.63
CA PHE A 45 11.38 8.49 13.94
C PHE A 45 10.26 7.60 14.53
N MET A 46 9.01 7.76 14.06
CA MET A 46 7.87 7.02 14.59
C MET A 46 7.04 6.46 13.43
N GLY A 47 6.86 5.14 13.41
CA GLY A 47 5.89 4.49 12.54
C GLY A 47 4.48 4.92 12.93
N ALA A 48 3.69 5.38 11.96
CA ALA A 48 2.28 5.68 12.15
C ALA A 48 1.53 4.41 12.57
N LYS A 49 0.83 4.47 13.70
CA LYS A 49 -0.10 3.44 14.16
C LYS A 49 -1.50 4.04 14.14
N ASP A 50 -2.51 3.20 13.91
CA ASP A 50 -3.91 3.58 13.72
C ASP A 50 -4.14 4.46 12.50
N LYS A 51 -4.53 5.73 12.67
CA LYS A 51 -4.87 6.63 11.58
C LYS A 51 -3.80 7.70 11.42
N ALA A 52 -3.26 7.84 10.22
CA ALA A 52 -2.32 8.90 9.89
C ALA A 52 -2.82 9.73 8.72
N TYR A 53 -2.38 10.97 8.67
CA TYR A 53 -2.68 11.94 7.64
C TYR A 53 -1.35 12.51 7.17
N ALA A 54 -0.94 12.23 5.93
CA ALA A 54 0.14 12.99 5.32
C ALA A 54 -0.42 14.29 4.77
N VAL A 55 0.19 15.41 5.15
CA VAL A 55 -0.18 16.73 4.68
C VAL A 55 0.95 17.28 3.82
N PHE A 56 0.60 17.62 2.59
CA PHE A 56 1.50 18.13 1.57
C PHE A 56 1.10 19.53 1.18
N LYS A 57 2.10 20.37 1.01
CA LYS A 57 1.95 21.67 0.39
C LYS A 57 2.20 21.54 -1.10
N THR A 58 1.26 21.96 -1.93
CA THR A 58 1.35 21.78 -3.40
C THR A 58 2.26 22.82 -4.06
N LYS A 59 2.36 24.03 -3.49
CA LYS A 59 3.25 25.11 -3.98
C LYS A 59 4.09 25.73 -2.88
N ASN A 60 5.22 26.33 -3.23
CA ASN A 60 6.07 27.03 -2.27
C ASN A 60 5.60 28.47 -2.00
N ILE A 61 4.40 28.64 -1.44
CA ILE A 61 3.80 29.97 -1.13
C ILE A 61 3.35 30.07 0.32
N ASN A 62 3.26 31.26 0.90
CA ASN A 62 2.77 31.36 2.29
C ASN A 62 1.31 30.91 2.39
N LEU A 63 1.03 30.05 3.36
CA LEU A 63 -0.33 29.55 3.61
C LEU A 63 -1.09 30.56 4.48
N ASP A 64 -2.33 30.83 4.11
CA ASP A 64 -3.30 31.61 4.87
C ASP A 64 -4.65 30.89 4.87
N MET A 65 -5.61 31.38 5.67
CA MET A 65 -6.95 30.78 5.76
C MET A 65 -7.72 30.77 4.43
N LYS A 66 -7.32 31.59 3.44
CA LYS A 66 -8.01 31.69 2.14
C LYS A 66 -7.46 30.69 1.14
N ASN A 67 -6.17 30.36 1.21
CA ASN A 67 -5.51 29.48 0.25
C ASN A 67 -5.24 28.07 0.79
N ILE A 68 -5.44 27.83 2.09
CA ILE A 68 -5.12 26.53 2.71
C ILE A 68 -5.85 25.37 2.04
N THR A 69 -7.11 25.55 1.62
CA THR A 69 -7.91 24.49 1.00
C THR A 69 -7.42 24.11 -0.39
N ASP A 70 -6.87 25.08 -1.13
CA ASP A 70 -6.42 24.88 -2.52
C ASP A 70 -4.96 24.42 -2.58
N GLU A 71 -4.18 24.76 -1.56
CA GLU A 71 -2.71 24.65 -1.56
C GLU A 71 -2.18 23.59 -0.59
N VAL A 72 -3.09 22.96 0.15
CA VAL A 72 -2.80 21.82 1.03
C VAL A 72 -3.56 20.59 0.54
N PHE A 73 -2.81 19.54 0.25
CA PHE A 73 -3.33 18.22 -0.03
C PHE A 73 -3.12 17.33 1.17
N PHE A 74 -4.10 16.52 1.53
CA PHE A 74 -3.94 15.52 2.58
C PHE A 74 -4.32 14.14 2.07
N VAL A 75 -3.60 13.13 2.57
CA VAL A 75 -3.88 11.72 2.31
C VAL A 75 -4.06 11.06 3.66
N ASP A 76 -5.18 10.38 3.85
CA ASP A 76 -5.43 9.56 5.02
C ASP A 76 -4.90 8.14 4.83
N PHE A 77 -4.40 7.58 5.92
CA PHE A 77 -3.85 6.25 6.03
C PHE A 77 -4.52 5.56 7.21
N ASP A 78 -5.27 4.51 6.94
CA ASP A 78 -5.84 3.66 7.99
C ASP A 78 -4.99 2.39 8.14
N THR A 79 -4.15 2.36 9.18
CA THR A 79 -3.33 1.20 9.55
C THR A 79 -4.06 0.28 10.54
N GLN A 80 -5.34 0.52 10.86
CA GLN A 80 -6.14 -0.37 11.71
C GLN A 80 -6.58 -1.66 10.98
N LEU A 81 -6.58 -1.65 9.65
CA LEU A 81 -6.94 -2.81 8.81
C LEU A 81 -5.84 -3.89 8.68
N GLY A 82 -4.78 -3.78 9.47
CA GLY A 82 -3.64 -4.68 9.50
C GLY A 82 -2.34 -3.89 9.39
N GLU A 83 -1.20 -4.56 9.62
CA GLU A 83 0.13 -4.03 9.33
C GLU A 83 0.30 -3.87 7.81
N VAL A 84 -0.43 -2.93 7.20
CA VAL A 84 -0.29 -2.60 5.79
C VAL A 84 1.09 -1.99 5.64
N SER A 85 2.01 -2.77 5.08
CA SER A 85 3.35 -2.28 4.81
C SER A 85 3.28 -1.07 3.87
N PHE A 86 4.16 -0.09 4.10
CA PHE A 86 4.26 1.11 3.27
C PHE A 86 4.40 0.80 1.78
N ALA A 87 4.99 -0.35 1.41
CA ALA A 87 5.09 -0.77 0.02
C ALA A 87 3.72 -1.08 -0.61
N VAL A 88 2.79 -1.65 0.16
CA VAL A 88 1.40 -1.90 -0.25
C VAL A 88 0.71 -0.57 -0.54
N LEU A 89 0.86 0.38 0.38
CA LEU A 89 0.29 1.71 0.24
C LEU A 89 0.88 2.49 -0.94
N ALA A 90 2.20 2.44 -1.11
CA ALA A 90 2.88 3.06 -2.23
C ALA A 90 2.43 2.45 -3.56
N TYR A 91 2.23 1.14 -3.61
CA TYR A 91 1.66 0.47 -4.78
C TYR A 91 0.25 0.98 -5.08
N ASP A 92 -0.66 0.99 -4.11
CA ASP A 92 -2.05 1.39 -4.33
C ASP A 92 -2.14 2.83 -4.86
N VAL A 93 -1.37 3.76 -4.26
CA VAL A 93 -1.30 5.15 -4.74
C VAL A 93 -0.71 5.22 -6.15
N LEU A 94 0.41 4.55 -6.41
CA LEU A 94 1.08 4.68 -7.70
C LEU A 94 0.34 3.96 -8.83
N ALA A 95 -0.24 2.79 -8.57
CA ALA A 95 -0.94 1.97 -9.54
C ALA A 95 -2.37 2.46 -9.81
N GLU A 96 -3.12 2.85 -8.78
CA GLU A 96 -4.53 3.21 -8.93
C GLU A 96 -4.74 4.71 -9.17
N LEU A 97 -3.96 5.58 -8.51
CA LEU A 97 -4.16 7.02 -8.61
C LEU A 97 -3.22 7.66 -9.63
N ILE A 98 -1.92 7.36 -9.57
CA ILE A 98 -0.91 8.08 -10.38
C ILE A 98 -0.77 7.51 -11.79
N LYS A 99 -0.72 6.19 -11.93
CA LYS A 99 -0.53 5.53 -13.23
C LYS A 99 -1.56 5.97 -14.27
N PRO A 100 -2.89 5.99 -14.00
CA PRO A 100 -3.85 6.46 -14.99
C PRO A 100 -3.59 7.91 -15.40
N VAL A 101 -3.29 8.79 -14.44
CA VAL A 101 -3.01 10.20 -14.71
C VAL A 101 -1.77 10.35 -15.61
N VAL A 102 -0.66 9.67 -15.27
CA VAL A 102 0.58 9.68 -16.07
C VAL A 102 0.35 9.15 -17.48
N THR A 103 -0.42 8.07 -17.63
CA THR A 103 -0.74 7.48 -18.94
C THR A 103 -1.60 8.41 -19.81
N TYR A 104 -2.62 9.05 -19.23
CA TYR A 104 -3.49 9.96 -19.97
C TYR A 104 -2.85 11.33 -20.23
N TRP A 105 -1.87 11.73 -19.41
CA TRP A 105 -1.24 13.03 -19.52
C TRP A 105 -0.29 13.08 -20.73
N THR A 106 -0.75 13.71 -21.81
CA THR A 106 0.02 13.87 -23.06
C THR A 106 0.89 15.13 -23.05
N ASN A 107 0.59 16.11 -22.21
CA ASN A 107 1.24 17.42 -22.22
C ASN A 107 2.46 17.49 -21.28
N TRP A 108 3.58 16.94 -21.74
CA TRP A 108 4.86 16.97 -21.02
C TRP A 108 5.65 18.27 -21.27
N GLY A 109 4.97 19.40 -21.49
CA GLY A 109 5.60 20.68 -21.80
C GLY A 109 6.35 20.63 -23.14
N ASP A 110 7.65 20.95 -23.13
CA ASP A 110 8.48 20.99 -24.33
C ASP A 110 9.12 19.65 -24.68
N LEU A 111 9.05 18.65 -23.80
CA LEU A 111 9.62 17.32 -24.04
C LEU A 111 9.12 16.67 -25.35
N PRO A 112 7.81 16.67 -25.67
CA PRO A 112 7.31 16.04 -26.90
C PRO A 112 7.76 16.73 -28.20
N LYS A 113 8.27 17.96 -28.11
CA LYS A 113 8.66 18.80 -29.26
C LYS A 113 10.04 18.46 -29.81
N THR A 114 10.85 17.72 -29.06
CA THR A 114 12.20 17.31 -29.45
C THR A 114 12.33 15.79 -29.45
N GLU A 115 13.19 15.25 -30.31
CA GLU A 115 13.43 13.80 -30.37
C GLU A 115 14.03 13.27 -29.05
N ILE A 116 14.95 14.04 -28.46
CA ILE A 116 15.55 13.72 -27.16
C ILE A 116 14.48 13.68 -26.06
N GLY A 117 13.56 14.66 -26.05
CA GLY A 117 12.51 14.70 -25.04
C GLY A 117 11.46 13.59 -25.19
N ARG A 118 11.21 13.11 -26.42
CA ARG A 118 10.38 11.91 -26.64
C ARG A 118 11.04 10.64 -26.08
N MET A 119 12.34 10.48 -26.30
CA MET A 119 13.10 9.37 -25.73
C MET A 119 13.15 9.41 -24.20
N GLN A 120 13.27 10.61 -23.61
CA GLN A 120 13.19 10.77 -22.15
C GLN A 120 11.83 10.38 -21.59
N LYS A 121 10.73 10.77 -22.27
CA LYS A 121 9.39 10.33 -21.87
C LYS A 121 9.27 8.80 -21.94
N LEU A 122 9.70 8.19 -23.04
CA LEU A 122 9.63 6.74 -23.21
C LEU A 122 10.41 6.00 -22.11
N ASN A 123 11.61 6.49 -21.77
CA ASN A 123 12.40 5.92 -20.67
C ASN A 123 11.68 6.07 -19.33
N PHE A 124 11.11 7.24 -19.04
CA PHE A 124 10.35 7.46 -17.82
C PHE A 124 9.15 6.50 -17.73
N ASP A 125 8.37 6.36 -18.81
CA ASP A 125 7.20 5.47 -18.83
C ASP A 125 7.62 4.02 -18.54
N GLY A 126 8.75 3.58 -19.11
CA GLY A 126 9.33 2.26 -18.84
C GLY A 126 9.81 2.08 -17.40
N ASP A 127 10.55 3.06 -16.87
CA ASP A 127 11.07 3.03 -15.50
C ASP A 127 9.93 3.08 -14.47
N PHE A 128 8.90 3.89 -14.72
CA PHE A 128 7.73 4.00 -13.87
C PHE A 128 6.94 2.68 -13.84
N GLU A 129 6.69 2.07 -15.00
CA GLU A 129 6.04 0.75 -15.06
C GLU A 129 6.85 -0.34 -14.34
N ALA A 130 8.17 -0.36 -14.54
CA ALA A 130 9.05 -1.29 -13.86
C ALA A 130 9.01 -1.11 -12.33
N PHE A 131 8.95 0.13 -11.86
CA PHE A 131 8.86 0.45 -10.44
C PHE A 131 7.52 0.04 -9.83
N VAL A 132 6.40 0.32 -10.51
CA VAL A 132 5.07 -0.11 -10.05
C VAL A 132 5.00 -1.64 -10.01
N LEU A 133 5.53 -2.35 -11.01
CA LEU A 133 5.61 -3.81 -11.03
C LEU A 133 6.50 -4.36 -9.90
N TYR A 134 7.59 -3.67 -9.57
CA TYR A 134 8.43 -4.01 -8.44
C TYR A 134 7.68 -3.91 -7.11
N LEU A 135 6.93 -2.82 -6.90
CA LEU A 135 6.10 -2.65 -5.71
C LEU A 135 4.98 -3.70 -5.61
N ASP A 136 4.39 -4.10 -6.73
CA ASP A 136 3.39 -5.18 -6.79
C ASP A 136 3.95 -6.50 -6.22
N ARG A 137 5.16 -6.88 -6.67
CA ARG A 137 5.84 -8.09 -6.21
C ARG A 137 6.20 -8.03 -4.73
N ILE A 138 6.64 -6.87 -4.26
CA ILE A 138 6.96 -6.66 -2.84
C ILE A 138 5.69 -6.68 -2.00
N LYS A 139 4.59 -6.11 -2.48
CA LYS A 139 3.27 -6.18 -1.83
C LYS A 139 2.85 -7.64 -1.64
N GLU A 140 2.96 -8.46 -2.67
CA GLU A 140 2.72 -9.90 -2.56
C GLU A 140 3.65 -10.57 -1.53
N ASP A 141 4.95 -10.29 -1.57
CA ASP A 141 5.92 -10.85 -0.62
C ASP A 141 5.64 -10.46 0.84
N LEU A 142 5.28 -9.19 1.08
CA LEU A 142 5.02 -8.64 2.41
C LEU A 142 3.66 -9.06 2.98
N SER A 143 2.67 -9.27 2.11
CA SER A 143 1.36 -9.79 2.54
C SER A 143 1.48 -11.18 3.17
N GLY A 144 2.56 -11.92 2.87
CA GLY A 144 2.84 -13.25 3.43
C GLY A 144 1.81 -14.32 3.04
N ILE A 145 0.81 -13.98 2.23
CA ILE A 145 -0.28 -14.87 1.82
C ILE A 145 -0.09 -15.19 0.34
N VAL A 146 0.14 -16.47 0.05
CA VAL A 146 0.16 -16.97 -1.33
C VAL A 146 -1.24 -17.45 -1.69
N THR A 147 -1.87 -16.74 -2.63
CA THR A 147 -3.20 -17.10 -3.14
C THR A 147 -3.08 -17.84 -4.46
N PHE A 148 -3.66 -19.04 -4.53
CA PHE A 148 -3.75 -19.80 -5.78
C PHE A 148 -4.95 -19.31 -6.58
N LYS A 149 -4.70 -18.46 -7.58
CA LYS A 149 -5.72 -18.04 -8.53
C LYS A 149 -6.05 -19.20 -9.47
N TYR A 150 -7.33 -19.39 -9.76
CA TYR A 150 -7.83 -20.30 -10.79
C TYR A 150 -8.75 -19.53 -11.73
N ASP A 151 -8.89 -20.03 -12.95
CA ASP A 151 -9.86 -19.52 -13.90
C ASP A 151 -11.23 -20.20 -13.65
N PRO A 152 -12.28 -19.44 -13.28
CA PRO A 152 -13.61 -20.00 -13.06
C PRO A 152 -14.19 -20.70 -14.28
N GLU A 153 -13.89 -20.23 -15.49
CA GLU A 153 -14.39 -20.81 -16.75
C GLU A 153 -13.74 -22.17 -17.02
N ILE A 154 -12.45 -22.31 -16.70
CA ILE A 154 -11.75 -23.60 -16.76
C ILE A 154 -12.35 -24.56 -15.73
N LEU A 155 -12.57 -24.09 -14.51
CA LEU A 155 -13.14 -24.91 -13.45
C LEU A 155 -14.54 -25.43 -13.82
N GLU A 156 -15.41 -24.57 -14.36
CA GLU A 156 -16.76 -24.96 -14.80
C GLU A 156 -16.74 -26.06 -15.87
N GLN A 157 -15.73 -26.06 -16.75
CA GLN A 157 -15.55 -27.05 -17.81
C GLN A 157 -15.00 -28.39 -17.33
N ILE A 158 -14.45 -28.46 -16.11
CA ILE A 158 -13.87 -29.68 -15.52
C ILE A 158 -14.57 -30.11 -14.21
N ASP A 159 -15.54 -29.34 -13.74
CA ASP A 159 -16.27 -29.61 -12.51
C ASP A 159 -17.36 -30.66 -12.75
N GLY A 160 -17.00 -31.92 -12.47
CA GLY A 160 -17.85 -33.10 -12.63
C GLY A 160 -17.22 -34.18 -13.52
N GLU A 161 -17.53 -35.43 -13.26
CA GLU A 161 -16.93 -36.59 -13.94
C GLU A 161 -17.21 -36.60 -15.45
N GLU A 162 -18.47 -36.38 -15.85
CA GLU A 162 -18.89 -36.33 -17.26
C GLU A 162 -18.28 -35.14 -18.02
N LYS A 163 -17.93 -34.06 -17.32
CA LYS A 163 -17.24 -32.91 -17.92
C LYS A 163 -15.74 -33.17 -18.07
N ARG A 164 -15.11 -33.84 -17.10
CA ARG A 164 -13.70 -34.27 -17.18
C ARG A 164 -13.45 -35.23 -18.34
N GLU A 165 -14.35 -36.18 -18.59
CA GLU A 165 -14.22 -37.08 -19.74
C GLU A 165 -14.25 -36.34 -21.08
N ARG A 166 -15.08 -35.30 -21.19
CA ARG A 166 -15.13 -34.42 -22.37
C ARG A 166 -13.90 -33.52 -22.47
N ALA A 167 -13.47 -32.96 -21.35
CA ALA A 167 -12.28 -32.12 -21.25
C ALA A 167 -10.99 -32.87 -21.62
N TYR A 168 -10.93 -34.19 -21.41
CA TYR A 168 -9.78 -35.03 -21.76
C TYR A 168 -9.39 -34.94 -23.25
N PHE A 169 -10.36 -34.72 -24.13
CA PHE A 169 -10.11 -34.57 -25.57
C PHE A 169 -9.85 -33.11 -25.98
N ASN A 170 -10.06 -32.15 -25.09
CA ASN A 170 -9.84 -30.73 -25.33
C ASN A 170 -8.39 -30.35 -24.98
N LYS A 171 -7.48 -30.56 -25.93
CA LYS A 171 -6.04 -30.24 -25.77
C LYS A 171 -5.77 -28.78 -25.35
N PRO A 172 -6.45 -27.76 -25.91
CA PRO A 172 -6.31 -26.38 -25.42
C PRO A 172 -6.64 -26.22 -23.92
N LEU A 173 -7.75 -26.81 -23.46
CA LEU A 173 -8.17 -26.74 -22.06
C LEU A 173 -7.16 -27.42 -21.12
N ILE A 174 -6.61 -28.57 -21.54
CA ILE A 174 -5.54 -29.25 -20.82
C ILE A 174 -4.31 -28.35 -20.71
N ALA A 175 -3.86 -27.77 -21.83
CA ALA A 175 -2.68 -26.89 -21.84
C ALA A 175 -2.84 -25.67 -20.93
N GLN A 176 -4.04 -25.06 -20.89
CA GLN A 176 -4.34 -23.94 -19.99
C GLN A 176 -4.36 -24.38 -18.52
N SER A 177 -4.92 -25.55 -18.24
CA SER A 177 -4.93 -26.15 -16.89
C SER A 177 -3.50 -26.46 -16.42
N GLU A 178 -2.66 -27.05 -17.28
CA GLU A 178 -1.26 -27.32 -17.01
C GLU A 178 -0.46 -26.03 -16.74
N LEU A 179 -0.73 -24.97 -17.48
CA LEU A 179 -0.07 -23.68 -17.27
C LEU A 179 -0.45 -23.10 -15.90
N THR A 180 -1.72 -23.20 -15.52
CA THR A 180 -2.21 -22.78 -14.20
C THR A 180 -1.54 -23.57 -13.07
N VAL A 181 -1.48 -24.91 -13.19
CA VAL A 181 -0.80 -25.78 -12.21
C VAL A 181 0.71 -25.48 -12.16
N ARG A 182 1.35 -25.17 -13.29
CA ARG A 182 2.76 -24.78 -13.32
C ARG A 182 3.02 -23.48 -12.56
N VAL A 183 2.12 -22.50 -12.66
CA VAL A 183 2.19 -21.27 -11.84
C VAL A 183 2.07 -21.62 -10.36
N TRP A 184 1.13 -22.48 -9.98
CA TRP A 184 0.99 -22.93 -8.60
C TRP A 184 2.24 -23.65 -8.07
N SER A 185 2.86 -24.51 -8.89
CA SER A 185 4.11 -25.19 -8.53
C SER A 185 5.22 -24.19 -8.19
N LYS A 186 5.39 -23.13 -9.01
CA LYS A 186 6.39 -22.09 -8.75
C LYS A 186 6.10 -21.30 -7.48
N LEU A 187 4.82 -21.03 -7.19
CA LEU A 187 4.41 -20.36 -5.96
C LEU A 187 4.73 -21.21 -4.73
N ILE A 188 4.49 -22.52 -4.78
CA ILE A 188 4.83 -23.46 -3.69
C ILE A 188 6.36 -23.52 -3.48
N GLU A 189 7.14 -23.59 -4.56
CA GLU A 189 8.62 -23.57 -4.48
C GLU A 189 9.13 -22.30 -3.80
N LYS A 190 8.56 -21.14 -4.15
CA LYS A 190 8.92 -19.84 -3.54
C LYS A 190 8.69 -19.84 -2.03
N VAL A 191 7.55 -20.35 -1.55
CA VAL A 191 7.21 -20.43 -0.12
C VAL A 191 8.12 -21.41 0.60
N SER A 192 8.35 -22.59 0.02
CA SER A 192 9.23 -23.63 0.59
C SER A 192 10.67 -23.12 0.77
N PHE A 193 11.19 -22.40 -0.23
CA PHE A 193 12.52 -21.80 -0.17
C PHE A 193 12.63 -20.71 0.90
N THR A 194 11.65 -19.81 0.96
CA THR A 194 11.60 -18.73 1.96
C THR A 194 11.53 -19.27 3.39
N THR A 195 10.74 -20.34 3.59
CA THR A 195 10.62 -21.03 4.88
C THR A 195 11.97 -21.61 5.32
N LYS A 196 12.67 -22.34 4.44
CA LYS A 196 14.01 -22.88 4.74
C LYS A 196 15.02 -21.80 5.13
N ILE A 197 15.01 -20.66 4.44
CA ILE A 197 15.87 -19.53 4.77
C ILE A 197 15.56 -19.00 6.17
N LEU A 198 14.29 -18.74 6.47
CA LEU A 198 13.89 -18.26 7.79
C LEU A 198 14.39 -19.21 8.90
N TYR A 199 14.12 -20.51 8.76
CA TYR A 199 14.60 -21.53 9.73
C TYR A 199 16.11 -21.50 9.92
N MET A 200 16.90 -21.36 8.85
CA MET A 200 18.36 -21.26 8.96
C MET A 200 18.83 -19.99 9.67
N TYR A 201 18.14 -18.86 9.48
CA TYR A 201 18.51 -17.60 10.15
C TYR A 201 18.11 -17.59 11.63
N THR A 202 16.97 -18.19 12.00
CA THR A 202 16.53 -18.27 13.40
C THR A 202 17.42 -19.20 14.22
N LEU A 203 17.90 -20.30 13.63
CA LEU A 203 18.83 -21.24 14.28
C LEU A 203 20.25 -20.69 14.46
N LYS A 204 20.67 -19.68 13.68
CA LYS A 204 21.97 -19.01 13.85
C LYS A 204 21.96 -17.86 14.87
N ARG A 205 20.78 -17.45 15.35
CA ARG A 205 20.61 -16.39 16.37
C ARG A 205 20.30 -16.94 17.77
N LEU A 206 20.17 -18.26 17.93
CA LEU A 206 20.15 -18.97 19.21
C LEU A 206 21.54 -19.52 19.51
#